data_AF-A0A6B2FWK0-F1
#
_entry.id   AF-A0A6B2FWK0-F1
#
_cell.length_a   1.000
_cell.length_b   1.000
_cell.length_c   1.000
_cell.angle_alpha   90.00
_cell.angle_beta   90.00
_cell.angle_gamma   90.00
#
_symmetry.space_group_name_H-M   'P 1'
#
loop_
_entity.id
_entity.type
_entity.pdbx_description
1 polymer ?
#
loop_
_entity_poly.entity_id
_entity_poly.type
_entity_poly.pdbx_seq_one_letter_code
_entity_poly.pdbx_strand_id
1 'polypeptide(L)'
;YFSLVHFVNQGILGTRNEFKKNYENPILKGRDSLATEKEIENGDEKLKDLLKIVNKCIIRRTAAILSKYLPIKTEHVVCIKLTPVQLAIYTEFSQCKATKSVASGDNCSATALGLIVLFKKLCNRNKL
;
A
#
# COMPACT_ATOMS: atom_id res chain seq x y z
N TYR A 1 1.47 -7.84 9.55
CA TYR A 1 0.76 -9.14 9.54
C TYR A 1 1.07 -10.04 10.74
N PHE A 2 2.24 -9.94 11.39
CA PHE A 2 2.58 -10.77 12.56
C PHE A 2 1.50 -10.78 13.66
N SER A 3 1.03 -9.61 14.10
CA SER A 3 0.07 -9.50 15.20
C SER A 3 -1.25 -10.24 14.93
N LEU A 4 -1.73 -10.24 13.68
CA LEU A 4 -2.98 -10.90 13.32
C LEU A 4 -2.82 -12.42 13.31
N VAL A 5 -1.72 -12.93 12.74
CA VAL A 5 -1.46 -14.38 12.71
C VAL A 5 -1.20 -14.93 14.12
N HIS A 6 -0.45 -14.20 14.94
CA HIS A 6 -0.18 -14.58 16.33
C HIS A 6 -1.45 -14.55 17.19
N PHE A 7 -2.37 -13.63 16.92
CA PHE A 7 -3.67 -13.58 17.61
C PHE A 7 -4.57 -14.76 17.24
N VAL A 8 -4.66 -15.10 15.95
CA VAL A 8 -5.54 -16.18 15.46
C VAL A 8 -4.98 -17.56 15.83
N ASN A 9 -3.67 -17.76 15.73
CA ASN A 9 -2.99 -19.01 16.06
C ASN A 9 -1.74 -18.73 16.90
N GLN A 10 -1.94 -18.70 18.22
CA GLN A 10 -0.84 -18.53 19.17
C GLN A 10 0.18 -19.66 19.02
N GLY A 11 1.46 -19.30 18.95
CA GLY A 11 2.58 -20.25 18.89
C GLY A 11 3.01 -20.72 17.50
N ILE A 12 2.22 -20.51 16.44
CA ILE A 12 2.57 -21.04 15.08
C ILE A 12 3.80 -20.36 14.45
N LEU A 13 4.11 -19.14 14.88
CA LEU A 13 5.27 -18.36 14.43
C LEU A 13 6.34 -18.19 15.54
N GLY A 14 6.17 -18.89 16.66
CA GLY A 14 7.00 -18.70 17.86
C GLY A 14 6.77 -17.35 18.54
N THR A 15 7.80 -16.88 19.25
CA THR A 15 7.79 -15.56 19.91
C THR A 15 8.01 -14.43 18.90
N ARG A 16 7.64 -13.20 19.29
CA ARG A 16 7.85 -12.02 18.44
C ARG A 16 9.32 -11.78 18.07
N ASN A 17 10.23 -12.06 19.00
CA ASN A 17 11.66 -11.87 18.77
C ASN A 17 12.22 -12.90 17.78
N GLU A 18 11.80 -14.16 17.90
CA GLU A 18 12.18 -15.21 16.95
C GLU A 18 11.64 -14.94 15.55
N PHE A 19 10.38 -14.54 15.45
CA PHE A 19 9.78 -14.15 14.17
C PHE A 19 10.55 -12.99 13.53
N LYS A 20 10.89 -11.97 14.32
CA LYS A 20 11.62 -10.81 13.82
C LYS A 20 13.00 -11.19 13.28
N LYS A 21 13.72 -12.05 14.00
CA LYS A 21 15.05 -12.51 13.61
C LYS A 21 15.02 -13.42 12.38
N ASN A 22 14.08 -14.36 12.33
CA ASN A 22 14.05 -15.41 11.30
C ASN A 22 13.32 -15.03 10.01
N TYR A 23 12.35 -14.10 10.09
CA TYR A 23 11.52 -13.71 8.95
C TYR A 23 11.57 -12.21 8.67
N GLU A 24 11.21 -11.36 9.65
CA GLU A 24 11.05 -9.92 9.40
C GLU A 24 12.34 -9.25 8.90
N ASN A 25 13.45 -9.43 9.63
CA ASN A 25 14.74 -8.85 9.29
C ASN A 25 15.30 -9.31 7.93
N PRO A 26 15.37 -10.61 7.60
CA PRO A 26 15.86 -11.04 6.30
C PRO A 26 14.96 -10.62 5.13
N ILE A 27 13.62 -10.61 5.32
CA ILE A 27 12.68 -10.14 4.29
C ILE A 27 12.83 -8.64 4.05
N LEU A 28 12.99 -7.84 5.11
CA LEU A 28 13.22 -6.40 4.97
C LEU A 28 14.55 -6.11 4.28
N LYS A 29 15.62 -6.82 4.65
CA LYS A 29 16.93 -6.69 4.01
C LYS A 29 16.88 -7.05 2.52
N GLY A 30 16.21 -8.14 2.15
CA GLY A 30 16.06 -8.52 0.74
C GLY A 30 15.18 -7.57 -0.09
N ARG A 31 14.41 -6.69 0.55
CA ARG A 31 13.60 -5.65 -0.12
C ARG A 31 14.28 -4.28 -0.15
N ASP A 32 15.45 -4.14 0.48
CA ASP A 32 16.20 -2.91 0.44
C ASP A 32 16.70 -2.65 -0.98
N SER A 33 16.68 -1.39 -1.41
CA SER A 33 17.19 -0.97 -2.73
C SER A 33 18.68 -1.28 -2.94
N LEU A 34 19.45 -1.42 -1.86
CA LEU A 34 20.89 -1.70 -1.88
C LEU A 34 21.21 -3.17 -1.55
N ALA A 35 20.20 -4.05 -1.54
CA ALA A 35 20.37 -5.44 -1.19
C ALA A 35 21.22 -6.20 -2.22
N THR A 36 22.07 -7.11 -1.74
CA THR A 36 22.83 -8.01 -2.61
C THR A 36 21.91 -9.11 -3.16
N GLU A 37 22.22 -9.69 -4.33
CA GLU A 37 21.44 -10.81 -4.91
C GLU A 37 21.21 -11.96 -3.91
N LYS A 38 22.21 -12.28 -3.09
CA LYS A 38 22.09 -13.29 -2.02
C LYS A 38 21.10 -12.90 -0.92
N GLU A 39 21.00 -11.61 -0.59
CA GLU A 39 20.07 -11.12 0.43
C GLU A 39 18.63 -11.10 -0.10
N ILE A 40 18.47 -10.78 -1.38
CA ILE A 40 17.18 -10.87 -2.10
C ILE A 40 16.69 -12.32 -2.11
N GLU A 41 17.55 -13.27 -2.52
CA GLU A 41 17.19 -14.69 -2.58
C GLU A 41 16.82 -15.26 -1.21
N ASN A 42 17.62 -14.96 -0.17
CA ASN A 42 17.33 -15.37 1.21
C ASN A 42 16.03 -14.73 1.73
N GLY A 43 15.78 -13.46 1.41
CA GLY A 43 14.53 -12.78 1.75
C GLY A 43 13.31 -13.44 1.12
N ASP A 44 13.41 -13.81 -0.16
CA ASP A 44 12.34 -14.50 -0.89
C ASP A 44 12.11 -15.93 -0.40
N GLU A 45 13.16 -16.67 -0.06
CA GLU A 45 13.03 -18.00 0.54
C GLU A 45 12.28 -17.93 1.88
N LYS A 46 12.72 -17.04 2.78
CA LYS A 46 12.05 -16.83 4.08
C LYS A 46 10.61 -16.36 3.92
N LEU A 47 10.33 -15.52 2.92
CA LEU A 47 8.97 -15.10 2.61
C LEU A 47 8.11 -16.28 2.13
N LYS A 48 8.62 -17.12 1.22
CA LYS A 48 7.91 -18.31 0.74
C LYS A 48 7.60 -19.28 1.88
N ASP A 49 8.55 -19.52 2.78
CA ASP A 49 8.35 -20.41 3.91
C ASP A 49 7.32 -19.86 4.90
N LEU A 50 7.36 -18.55 5.19
CA LEU A 50 6.34 -17.91 6.01
C LEU A 50 4.95 -18.06 5.39
N LEU A 51 4.83 -17.84 4.08
CA LEU A 51 3.56 -17.98 3.36
C LEU A 51 3.04 -19.42 3.38
N LYS A 52 3.90 -20.44 3.28
CA LYS A 52 3.48 -21.86 3.39
C LYS A 52 2.81 -22.14 4.75
N ILE A 53 3.32 -21.57 5.83
CA ILE A 53 2.74 -21.75 7.18
C ILE A 53 1.42 -20.99 7.28
N VAL A 54 1.42 -19.71 6.90
CA VAL A 54 0.25 -18.83 7.02
C VAL A 54 -0.91 -19.28 6.13
N ASN A 55 -0.64 -19.79 4.92
CA ASN A 55 -1.67 -20.27 3.99
C ASN A 55 -2.44 -21.49 4.52
N LYS A 56 -1.89 -22.27 5.47
CA LYS A 56 -2.64 -23.35 6.13
C LYS A 56 -3.76 -22.82 7.03
N CYS A 57 -3.63 -21.57 7.48
CA CYS A 57 -4.53 -20.94 8.44
C CYS A 57 -5.47 -19.90 7.79
N ILE A 58 -5.29 -19.60 6.50
CA ILE A 58 -6.05 -18.57 5.79
C ILE A 58 -6.77 -19.21 4.60
N ILE A 59 -8.09 -19.09 4.59
CA ILE A 59 -8.90 -19.43 3.42
C ILE A 59 -9.17 -18.15 2.64
N ARG A 60 -8.66 -18.06 1.41
CA ARG A 60 -8.93 -16.95 0.50
C ARG A 60 -9.70 -17.45 -0.72
N ARG A 61 -10.96 -17.04 -0.84
CA ARG A 61 -11.79 -17.30 -2.03
C ARG A 61 -11.94 -15.99 -2.81
N THR A 62 -11.59 -16.00 -4.08
CA THR A 62 -11.77 -14.84 -4.96
C THR A 62 -13.18 -14.84 -5.55
N ALA A 63 -13.69 -13.65 -5.88
CA ALA A 63 -14.96 -13.49 -6.56
C ALA A 63 -14.98 -14.16 -7.96
N ALA A 64 -13.84 -14.65 -8.46
CA ALA A 64 -13.76 -15.45 -9.69
C ALA A 64 -14.62 -16.73 -9.65
N ILE A 65 -14.89 -17.27 -8.45
CA ILE A 65 -15.79 -18.43 -8.29
C ILE A 65 -17.23 -18.05 -8.70
N LEU A 66 -17.62 -16.80 -8.48
CA LEU A 66 -18.95 -16.27 -8.75
C LEU A 66 -19.15 -15.95 -10.24
N SER A 67 -18.07 -15.74 -11.01
CA SER A 67 -18.14 -15.49 -12.46
C SER A 67 -18.77 -16.62 -13.28
N LYS A 68 -18.93 -17.83 -12.69
CA LYS A 68 -19.65 -18.95 -13.32
C LYS A 68 -21.17 -18.87 -13.19
N TYR A 69 -21.66 -18.08 -12.24
CA TYR A 69 -23.09 -18.01 -11.87
C TYR A 69 -23.67 -16.61 -12.00
N LEU A 70 -22.81 -15.59 -12.11
CA LEU A 70 -23.22 -14.20 -12.32
C LEU A 70 -22.85 -13.72 -13.73
N PRO A 71 -23.60 -12.74 -14.27
CA PRO A 71 -23.24 -12.06 -15.50
C PRO A 71 -21.81 -11.50 -15.45
N ILE A 72 -21.17 -11.41 -16.62
CA ILE A 72 -19.79 -10.92 -16.75
C ILE A 72 -19.70 -9.50 -16.16
N LYS A 73 -18.83 -9.32 -15.17
CA LYS A 73 -18.48 -8.00 -14.63
C LYS A 73 -17.44 -7.36 -15.54
N THR A 74 -17.81 -6.31 -16.25
CA THR A 74 -16.87 -5.50 -17.02
C THR A 74 -16.45 -4.29 -16.21
N GLU A 75 -15.15 -4.16 -15.95
CA GLU A 75 -14.57 -2.99 -15.28
C GLU A 75 -13.89 -2.10 -16.33
N HIS A 76 -14.26 -0.82 -16.35
CA HIS A 76 -13.65 0.17 -17.24
C HIS A 76 -12.93 1.23 -16.41
N VAL A 77 -11.66 1.46 -16.70
CA VAL A 77 -10.89 2.59 -16.15
C VAL A 77 -10.88 3.70 -17.19
N VAL A 78 -11.57 4.81 -16.90
CA VAL A 78 -11.67 5.96 -17.80
C VAL A 78 -10.75 7.07 -17.29
N CYS A 79 -9.70 7.37 -18.04
CA CYS A 79 -8.77 8.46 -17.73
C CYS A 79 -9.30 9.78 -18.31
N ILE A 80 -9.84 10.64 -17.47
CA ILE A 80 -10.39 11.95 -17.86
C ILE A 80 -9.32 13.03 -17.64
N LYS A 81 -9.07 13.86 -18.66
CA LYS A 81 -8.19 15.02 -18.54
C LYS A 81 -8.85 16.12 -17.71
N LEU A 82 -8.08 16.84 -16.90
CA LEU A 82 -8.58 18.00 -16.17
C LEU A 82 -9.01 19.11 -17.13
N THR A 83 -10.05 19.86 -16.77
CA THR A 83 -10.44 21.06 -17.51
C THR A 83 -9.39 22.17 -17.37
N PRO A 84 -9.34 23.15 -18.29
CA PRO A 84 -8.37 24.26 -18.21
C PRO A 84 -8.43 25.02 -16.88
N VAL A 85 -9.64 25.23 -16.34
CA VAL A 85 -9.86 25.90 -15.05
C VAL A 85 -9.30 25.07 -13.89
N GLN A 86 -9.59 23.77 -13.87
CA GLN A 86 -9.04 22.87 -12.84
C GLN A 86 -7.51 22.79 -12.90
N LEU A 87 -6.93 22.78 -14.11
CA LEU A 87 -5.49 22.74 -14.31
C LEU A 87 -4.81 24.04 -13.85
N ALA A 88 -5.42 25.20 -14.11
CA ALA A 88 -4.92 26.48 -13.62
C ALA A 88 -4.87 26.50 -12.08
N ILE A 89 -5.98 26.14 -11.42
CA ILE A 89 -6.05 26.08 -9.96
C ILE A 89 -5.04 25.04 -9.41
N TYR A 90 -4.96 23.86 -10.02
CA TYR A 90 -4.00 22.83 -9.60
C TYR A 90 -2.55 23.34 -9.66
N THR A 91 -2.21 24.09 -10.71
CA THR A 91 -0.86 24.63 -10.93
C THR A 91 -0.54 25.73 -9.92
N GLU A 92 -1.47 26.66 -9.66
CA GLU A 92 -1.29 27.71 -8.66
C GLU A 92 -1.14 27.13 -7.24
N PHE A 93 -1.98 26.16 -6.89
CA PHE A 93 -1.91 25.50 -5.58
C PHE A 93 -0.61 24.70 -5.41
N SER A 94 -0.12 24.04 -6.45
CA SER A 94 1.15 23.32 -6.42
C SER A 94 2.34 24.25 -6.13
N GLN A 95 2.28 25.49 -6.62
CA GLN A 95 3.35 26.49 -6.44
C GLN A 95 3.32 27.21 -5.08
N CYS A 96 2.23 27.09 -4.32
CA CYS A 96 2.05 27.76 -3.04
C CYS A 96 3.08 27.33 -1.98
N LYS A 97 3.43 28.20 -1.03
CA LYS A 97 4.45 27.91 -0.01
C LYS A 97 4.05 26.75 0.93
N ALA A 98 2.76 26.53 1.14
CA ALA A 98 2.23 25.47 1.99
C ALA A 98 2.41 24.06 1.40
N THR A 99 2.40 23.91 0.07
CA THR A 99 2.71 22.61 -0.58
C THR A 99 4.21 22.33 -0.57
N LYS A 100 5.05 23.37 -0.68
CA LYS A 100 6.50 23.24 -0.63
C LYS A 100 7.03 22.90 0.77
N SER A 101 6.49 23.50 1.83
CA SER A 101 6.87 23.17 3.21
C SER A 101 6.50 21.75 3.61
N VAL A 102 5.36 21.24 3.11
CA VAL A 102 4.94 19.84 3.29
C VAL A 102 5.86 18.88 2.52
N ALA A 103 6.34 19.25 1.34
CA ALA A 103 7.27 18.44 0.55
C ALA A 103 8.68 18.34 1.18
N SER A 104 9.08 19.34 1.97
CA SER A 104 10.39 19.40 2.64
C SER A 104 10.44 18.65 3.99
N GLY A 105 9.35 18.04 4.45
CA GLY A 105 9.36 17.14 5.60
C GLY A 105 9.25 17.79 6.98
N ASP A 106 8.96 19.09 7.07
CA ASP A 106 8.70 19.75 8.35
C ASP A 106 7.32 19.35 8.90
N ASN A 107 7.29 18.43 9.88
CA ASN A 107 6.28 18.13 10.91
C ASN A 107 4.81 18.61 10.71
N CYS A 108 4.27 18.55 9.50
CA CYS A 108 2.92 19.04 9.19
C CYS A 108 2.12 17.98 8.42
N SER A 109 2.05 16.76 8.97
CA SER A 109 1.23 15.66 8.40
C SER A 109 -0.25 16.04 8.28
N ALA A 110 -0.75 16.90 9.18
CA ALA A 110 -2.13 17.42 9.15
C ALA A 110 -2.44 18.26 7.90
N THR A 111 -1.46 18.99 7.35
CA THR A 111 -1.65 19.85 6.17
C THR A 111 -1.62 19.04 4.88
N ALA A 112 -0.79 18.00 4.79
CA ALA A 112 -0.71 17.12 3.61
C ALA A 112 -2.03 16.41 3.32
N LEU A 113 -2.65 15.82 4.35
CA LEU A 113 -3.92 15.12 4.21
C LEU A 113 -5.07 16.08 3.83
N GLY A 114 -5.08 17.28 4.40
CA GLY A 114 -6.03 18.34 4.03
C GLY A 114 -5.90 18.74 2.55
N LEU A 115 -4.67 18.90 2.06
CA LEU A 115 -4.38 19.20 0.66
C LEU A 115 -4.84 18.07 -0.28
N ILE A 116 -4.57 16.81 0.05
CA ILE A 116 -5.06 15.65 -0.74
C ILE A 116 -6.58 15.66 -0.85
N VAL A 117 -7.28 15.94 0.25
CA VAL A 117 -8.75 16.06 0.26
C VAL A 117 -9.22 17.23 -0.61
N LEU A 118 -8.52 18.35 -0.57
CA LEU A 118 -8.82 19.52 -1.41
C LEU A 118 -8.64 19.21 -2.89
N PHE A 119 -7.53 18.59 -3.28
CA PHE A 119 -7.28 18.17 -4.67
C PHE A 119 -8.33 17.16 -5.14
N LYS A 120 -8.73 16.23 -4.27
CA LYS A 120 -9.84 15.30 -4.58
C LYS A 120 -11.16 16.05 -4.81
N LYS A 121 -11.46 17.08 -4.03
CA LYS A 121 -12.65 17.93 -4.25
C LYS A 121 -12.58 18.68 -5.58
N LEU A 122 -11.41 19.21 -5.93
CA LEU A 122 -11.17 19.93 -7.19
C LEU A 122 -11.36 19.03 -8.42
N CYS A 123 -10.84 17.81 -8.39
CA CYS A 123 -11.02 16.87 -9.50
C CYS A 123 -12.48 16.41 -9.63
N ASN A 124 -13.24 16.36 -8.53
CA ASN A 124 -14.62 15.86 -8.52
C ASN A 124 -15.69 16.93 -8.75
N ARG A 125 -15.37 18.23 -8.68
CA ARG A 125 -16.34 19.33 -8.85
C ARG A 125 -15.77 20.41 -9.75
N ASN A 126 -16.60 20.87 -10.70
CA ASN A 126 -16.25 21.93 -11.66
C ASN A 126 -16.66 23.35 -11.19
N LYS A 127 -17.21 23.46 -9.97
CA LYS A 127 -17.61 24.74 -9.36
C LYS A 127 -17.11 24.78 -7.92
N LEU A 128 -16.37 25.86 -7.60
CA LEU A 128 -16.16 26.34 -6.24
C LEU A 128 -17.50 26.77 -5.63
#